data_AF-A0A956H6R4-F1
#
_entry.id   AF-A0A956H6R4-F1
#
_cell.length_a   1.000
_cell.length_b   1.000
_cell.length_c   1.000
_cell.angle_alpha   90.00
_cell.angle_beta   90.00
_cell.angle_gamma   90.00
#
_symmetry.space_group_name_H-M   'P 1'
#
loop_
_entity.id
_entity.type
_entity.pdbx_description
1 polymer ?
#
loop_
_entity_poly.entity_id
_entity_poly.type
_entity_poly.pdbx_seq_one_letter_code
_entity_poly.pdbx_strand_id
1 'polypeptide(L)'
;QRPASATAAAAVLAPAEDIPRWVARLGHRDIPVRAWVEQRAGDTAAARTVRALLRVATSTAAGEAVARSDLEAVLFGPALKAWAAIAEDLDVDFPSSPNPGDLRGVWDEQRASSFSLTTISARLRAAGERGSEALLERAQRFAWTDELLAGRQQRLADAHRLLAAAIERSSEHPLADAIVTGALDSGIEAASLPTVEDFESLTGKGVRGRIEGRTVAIGNAALLAELGIEGEARTRSLLDAAEDRRREGQTAMFVIIDGAVACLLAVADPIKASSAEAVAALHGEGLRVVMLTGDNETTARAVAAKLGIDEVIAGVLPEQKAAEVRKLQEAGHVVAMAGDGINDAPALALASVGIAMGTGTDVAMESAGVVLIKGDLTGIVKALRMSRLTMRNIRQNLFFAFAYNSAGVPIAAGVLYPLFGVLLSPMIAAAAMSFSSVSVIGNALRLRRADI
;
A
#
# COMPACT_ATOMS: atom_id res chain seq x y z
N GLN A 1 0.90 -8.56 -23.30
CA GLN A 1 1.45 -8.55 -21.92
C GLN A 1 1.34 -7.11 -21.46
N ARG A 2 0.47 -6.82 -20.47
CA ARG A 2 0.21 -5.45 -20.00
C ARG A 2 1.51 -4.83 -19.46
N PRO A 3 1.82 -3.54 -19.73
CA PRO A 3 2.99 -2.89 -19.15
C PRO A 3 2.78 -2.76 -17.64
N ALA A 4 3.87 -2.85 -16.88
CA ALA A 4 3.85 -2.64 -15.44
C ALA A 4 3.33 -1.23 -15.16
N SER A 5 2.06 -1.13 -14.74
CA SER A 5 1.48 0.10 -14.21
C SER A 5 2.28 0.50 -12.97
N ALA A 6 2.45 1.81 -12.78
CA ALA A 6 3.00 2.39 -11.57
C ALA A 6 2.38 1.65 -10.37
N THR A 7 3.20 0.94 -9.61
CA THR A 7 2.74 -0.02 -8.60
C THR A 7 2.37 0.77 -7.36
N ALA A 8 1.32 1.58 -7.45
CA ALA A 8 0.94 2.43 -6.35
C ALA A 8 0.32 1.55 -5.25
N ALA A 9 0.92 1.59 -4.06
CA ALA A 9 0.46 0.78 -2.94
C ALA A 9 -0.69 1.52 -2.25
N ALA A 10 -1.90 0.96 -2.34
CA ALA A 10 -3.06 1.43 -1.60
C ALA A 10 -3.08 0.80 -0.20
N ALA A 11 -3.07 1.64 0.84
CA ALA A 11 -3.24 1.24 2.22
C ALA A 11 -4.53 1.83 2.80
N VAL A 12 -5.30 1.01 3.50
CA VAL A 12 -6.48 1.45 4.24
C VAL A 12 -6.10 1.66 5.70
N LEU A 13 -6.38 2.85 6.21
CA LEU A 13 -6.21 3.21 7.62
C LEU A 13 -7.60 3.47 8.21
N ALA A 14 -8.01 2.63 9.16
CA ALA A 14 -9.28 2.74 9.85
C ALA A 14 -9.06 2.69 11.38
N PRO A 15 -9.65 3.59 12.18
CA PRO A 15 -9.74 3.41 13.63
C PRO A 15 -10.65 2.21 13.95
N ALA A 16 -10.37 1.54 15.08
CA ALA A 16 -10.82 0.17 15.36
C ALA A 16 -12.33 -0.05 15.58
N GLU A 17 -13.19 0.97 15.46
CA GLU A 17 -14.40 0.97 16.29
C GLU A 17 -15.74 0.66 15.62
N ASP A 18 -15.96 0.77 14.31
CA ASP A 18 -17.28 0.40 13.77
C ASP A 18 -17.26 -0.22 12.36
N ILE A 19 -17.71 -1.49 12.28
CA ILE A 19 -18.08 -2.17 11.04
C ILE A 19 -19.55 -1.82 10.75
N PRO A 20 -19.91 -1.21 9.61
CA PRO A 20 -21.29 -1.23 9.18
C PRO A 20 -21.73 -2.70 9.02
N ARG A 21 -22.76 -3.16 9.75
CA ARG A 21 -23.18 -4.59 9.88
C ARG A 21 -23.38 -5.36 8.55
N TRP A 22 -23.40 -4.69 7.41
CA TRP A 22 -23.51 -5.28 6.08
C TRP A 22 -22.14 -5.53 5.42
N VAL A 23 -21.13 -4.72 5.76
CA VAL A 23 -19.72 -4.90 5.36
C VAL A 23 -19.17 -6.23 5.92
N ALA A 24 -19.66 -6.66 7.09
CA ALA A 24 -19.38 -8.00 7.64
C ALA A 24 -20.08 -9.15 6.89
N ARG A 25 -21.15 -8.87 6.12
CA ARG A 25 -21.90 -9.88 5.34
C ARG A 25 -21.26 -10.17 3.98
N LEU A 26 -20.37 -9.29 3.51
CA LEU A 26 -19.72 -9.35 2.19
C LEU A 26 -18.63 -10.44 2.04
N GLY A 27 -18.49 -11.40 2.96
CA GLY A 27 -17.61 -12.56 2.69
C GLY A 27 -17.09 -13.38 3.87
N HIS A 28 -17.28 -12.97 5.12
CA HIS A 28 -16.73 -13.71 6.26
C HIS A 28 -17.80 -13.96 7.34
N ARG A 29 -18.53 -15.07 7.17
CA ARG A 29 -19.42 -15.63 8.21
C ARG A 29 -18.56 -16.05 9.40
N ASP A 30 -18.62 -15.29 10.49
CA ASP A 30 -18.46 -15.76 11.89
C ASP A 30 -18.45 -14.56 12.86
N ILE A 31 -19.58 -14.32 13.55
CA ILE A 31 -19.66 -13.36 14.67
C ILE A 31 -20.21 -14.06 15.91
N PRO A 32 -19.48 -14.07 17.05
CA PRO A 32 -19.93 -14.69 18.30
C PRO A 32 -20.96 -13.84 19.07
N VAL A 33 -21.93 -14.53 19.69
CA VAL A 33 -23.08 -14.00 20.45
C VAL A 33 -22.73 -12.99 21.55
N ARG A 34 -21.54 -13.07 22.16
CA ARG A 34 -21.12 -12.18 23.26
C ARG A 34 -20.94 -10.72 22.80
N ALA A 35 -20.40 -10.51 21.61
CA ALA A 35 -20.19 -9.18 21.04
C ALA A 35 -21.52 -8.49 20.69
N TRP A 36 -22.53 -9.27 20.29
CA TRP A 36 -23.88 -8.77 20.02
C TRP A 36 -24.56 -8.21 21.28
N VAL A 37 -24.32 -8.84 22.44
CA VAL A 37 -24.89 -8.43 23.73
C VAL A 37 -24.27 -7.14 24.25
N GLU A 38 -22.96 -6.96 24.06
CA GLU A 38 -22.23 -5.76 24.50
C GLU A 38 -22.48 -4.56 23.56
N GLN A 39 -22.65 -4.78 22.24
CA GLN A 39 -22.97 -3.70 21.29
C GLN A 39 -24.38 -3.14 21.44
N ARG A 40 -25.31 -3.90 22.04
CA ARG A 40 -26.69 -3.46 22.33
C ARG A 40 -26.84 -2.87 23.75
N ALA A 41 -25.76 -2.34 24.33
CA ALA A 41 -25.70 -1.69 25.64
C ALA A 41 -26.55 -0.40 25.76
N GLY A 42 -27.85 -0.53 25.58
CA GLY A 42 -28.85 0.23 26.33
C GLY A 42 -29.37 -0.64 27.49
N ASP A 43 -29.97 -0.01 28.50
CA ASP A 43 -30.58 -0.65 29.67
C ASP A 43 -31.90 -1.41 29.35
N THR A 44 -31.89 -2.10 28.22
CA THR A 44 -33.01 -2.93 27.76
C THR A 44 -33.11 -4.17 28.66
N ALA A 45 -34.35 -4.60 28.91
CA ALA A 45 -34.62 -5.76 29.75
C ALA A 45 -33.89 -7.04 29.28
N ALA A 46 -33.66 -7.18 27.96
CA ALA A 46 -32.91 -8.29 27.38
C ALA A 46 -31.43 -8.29 27.79
N ALA A 47 -30.73 -7.14 27.68
CA ALA A 47 -29.32 -7.03 28.04
C ALA A 47 -29.07 -7.19 29.56
N ARG A 48 -30.01 -6.78 30.41
CA ARG A 48 -29.97 -7.08 31.85
C ARG A 48 -30.13 -8.57 32.14
N THR A 49 -31.02 -9.23 31.41
CA THR A 49 -31.29 -10.67 31.58
C THR A 49 -30.12 -11.53 31.16
N VAL A 50 -29.49 -11.24 30.00
CA VAL A 50 -28.31 -12.00 29.56
C VAL A 50 -27.13 -11.83 30.52
N ARG A 51 -26.91 -10.62 31.07
CA ARG A 51 -25.91 -10.38 32.11
C ARG A 51 -26.21 -11.14 33.41
N ALA A 52 -27.48 -11.17 33.83
CA ALA A 52 -27.90 -11.95 34.99
C ALA A 52 -27.69 -13.46 34.76
N LEU A 53 -27.99 -13.96 33.55
CA LEU A 53 -27.83 -15.37 33.18
C LEU A 53 -26.35 -15.78 33.17
N LEU A 54 -25.46 -14.91 32.68
CA LEU A 54 -24.01 -15.11 32.78
C LEU A 54 -23.54 -15.16 34.24
N ARG A 55 -24.01 -14.25 35.09
CA ARG A 55 -23.68 -14.26 36.53
C ARG A 55 -24.18 -15.50 37.25
N VAL A 56 -25.42 -15.92 36.96
CA VAL A 56 -26.00 -17.15 37.51
C VAL A 56 -25.17 -18.36 37.09
N ALA A 57 -24.80 -18.46 35.81
CA ALA A 57 -23.98 -19.56 35.30
C ALA A 57 -22.60 -19.60 35.95
N THR A 58 -21.92 -18.45 36.10
CA THR A 58 -20.60 -18.39 36.74
C THR A 58 -20.65 -18.71 38.22
N SER A 59 -21.60 -18.15 38.97
CA SER A 59 -21.73 -18.40 40.42
C SER A 59 -22.16 -19.84 40.70
N THR A 60 -23.01 -20.43 39.87
CA THR A 60 -23.41 -21.84 40.01
C THR A 60 -22.24 -22.79 39.74
N ALA A 61 -21.41 -22.50 38.73
CA ALA A 61 -20.21 -23.27 38.43
C ALA A 61 -19.16 -23.16 39.55
N ALA A 62 -19.11 -22.02 40.25
CA ALA A 62 -18.23 -21.79 41.39
C ALA A 62 -18.79 -22.34 42.73
N GLY A 63 -20.02 -22.86 42.75
CA GLY A 63 -20.68 -23.30 43.98
C GLY A 63 -21.07 -22.16 44.92
N GLU A 64 -21.12 -20.93 44.41
CA GLU A 64 -21.41 -19.72 45.16
C GLU A 64 -22.92 -19.43 45.23
N ALA A 65 -23.32 -18.67 46.24
CA ALA A 65 -24.70 -18.24 46.39
C ALA A 65 -25.08 -17.24 45.29
N VAL A 66 -26.11 -17.58 44.52
CA VAL A 66 -26.62 -16.72 43.44
C VAL A 66 -27.56 -15.66 44.03
N ALA A 67 -27.38 -14.40 43.62
CA ALA A 67 -28.22 -13.29 44.06
C ALA A 67 -29.68 -13.46 43.59
N ARG A 68 -30.63 -13.23 44.49
CA ARG A 68 -32.08 -13.33 44.22
C ARG A 68 -32.51 -12.46 43.03
N SER A 69 -31.96 -11.24 42.93
CA SER A 69 -32.26 -10.30 41.84
C SER A 69 -31.84 -10.82 40.46
N ASP A 70 -30.75 -11.58 40.37
CA ASP A 70 -30.29 -12.17 39.11
C ASP A 70 -31.17 -13.36 38.71
N LEU A 71 -31.64 -14.15 39.69
CA LEU A 71 -32.62 -15.21 39.45
C LEU A 71 -33.99 -14.65 39.03
N GLU A 72 -34.47 -13.56 39.63
CA GLU A 72 -35.73 -12.91 39.26
C GLU A 72 -35.68 -12.32 37.84
N ALA A 73 -34.54 -11.74 37.46
CA ALA A 73 -34.32 -11.23 36.11
C ALA A 73 -34.40 -12.34 35.05
N VAL A 74 -33.89 -13.53 35.37
CA VAL A 74 -33.89 -14.69 34.47
C VAL A 74 -35.25 -15.42 34.44
N LEU A 75 -35.90 -15.58 35.59
CA LEU A 75 -37.11 -16.41 35.73
C LEU A 75 -38.42 -15.66 35.43
N PHE A 76 -38.48 -14.36 35.72
CA PHE A 76 -39.75 -13.61 35.73
C PHE A 76 -39.72 -12.31 34.93
N GLY A 77 -38.59 -12.00 34.28
CA GLY A 77 -38.47 -10.82 33.45
C GLY A 77 -39.36 -10.86 32.19
N PRO A 78 -39.67 -9.70 31.57
CA PRO A 78 -40.27 -9.63 30.22
C PRO A 78 -39.47 -10.40 29.16
N ALA A 79 -38.23 -10.75 29.51
CA ALA A 79 -37.27 -11.47 28.71
C ALA A 79 -37.79 -12.79 28.16
N LEU A 80 -38.59 -13.59 28.89
CA LEU A 80 -39.15 -14.86 28.38
C LEU A 80 -39.94 -14.68 27.07
N LYS A 81 -40.52 -13.50 26.83
CA LYS A 81 -41.12 -13.14 25.53
C LYS A 81 -40.12 -12.54 24.52
N ALA A 82 -39.06 -11.89 24.99
CA ALA A 82 -37.97 -11.37 24.14
C ALA A 82 -37.01 -12.47 23.63
N TRP A 83 -37.01 -13.66 24.25
CA TRP A 83 -36.17 -14.80 23.86
C TRP A 83 -36.60 -15.45 22.54
N ALA A 84 -37.86 -15.27 22.11
CA ALA A 84 -38.31 -15.73 20.80
C ALA A 84 -37.54 -15.06 19.64
N ALA A 85 -37.28 -13.75 19.75
CA ALA A 85 -36.51 -13.01 18.75
C ALA A 85 -35.01 -13.37 18.74
N ILE A 86 -34.47 -13.82 19.89
CA ILE A 86 -33.08 -14.26 20.02
C ILE A 86 -32.90 -15.69 19.48
N ALA A 87 -33.90 -16.56 19.67
CA ALA A 87 -33.91 -17.92 19.14
C ALA A 87 -33.98 -17.94 17.60
N GLU A 88 -34.72 -16.99 17.02
CA GLU A 88 -34.80 -16.78 15.57
C GLU A 88 -33.49 -16.20 15.00
N ASP A 89 -32.85 -15.24 15.68
CA ASP A 89 -31.56 -14.65 15.28
C ASP A 89 -30.37 -15.64 15.38
N LEU A 90 -30.51 -16.72 16.15
CA LEU A 90 -29.45 -17.72 16.40
C LEU A 90 -29.74 -19.10 15.79
N ASP A 91 -30.91 -19.28 15.16
CA ASP A 91 -31.40 -20.52 14.54
C ASP A 91 -31.29 -21.74 15.48
N VAL A 92 -31.78 -21.60 16.72
CA VAL A 92 -31.78 -22.66 17.75
C VAL A 92 -33.19 -22.92 18.24
N ASP A 93 -33.63 -24.18 18.17
CA ASP A 93 -34.93 -24.61 18.69
C ASP A 93 -34.83 -24.86 20.21
N PHE A 94 -35.60 -24.11 21.01
CA PHE A 94 -35.61 -24.22 22.47
C PHE A 94 -36.87 -24.95 22.95
N PRO A 95 -36.77 -25.84 23.96
CA PRO A 95 -37.95 -26.46 24.54
C PRO A 95 -38.85 -25.39 25.15
N SER A 96 -40.15 -25.45 24.84
CA SER A 96 -41.20 -24.64 25.45
C SER A 96 -41.18 -24.79 26.98
N SER A 97 -40.56 -23.84 27.67
CA SER A 97 -40.38 -23.89 29.12
C SER A 97 -41.71 -23.70 29.88
N PRO A 98 -41.82 -24.19 31.14
CA PRO A 98 -43.10 -24.34 31.84
C PRO A 98 -43.75 -22.99 32.20
N ASN A 99 -45.06 -23.05 32.50
CA ASN A 99 -45.93 -21.90 32.66
C ASN A 99 -45.43 -20.92 33.77
N PRO A 100 -45.17 -19.64 33.45
CA PRO A 100 -44.59 -18.67 34.40
C PRO A 100 -45.39 -18.43 35.69
N GLY A 101 -46.69 -18.75 35.70
CA GLY A 101 -47.57 -18.59 36.86
C GLY A 101 -47.25 -19.55 38.01
N ASP A 102 -46.89 -20.81 37.70
CA ASP A 102 -46.65 -21.84 38.71
C ASP A 102 -45.35 -21.61 39.48
N LEU A 103 -44.36 -21.00 38.82
CA LEU A 103 -43.08 -20.65 39.42
C LEU A 103 -43.19 -19.46 40.37
N ARG A 104 -44.14 -18.54 40.14
CA ARG A 104 -44.28 -17.29 40.91
C ARG A 104 -44.94 -17.53 42.27
N GLY A 105 -45.89 -18.46 42.38
CA GLY A 105 -46.50 -18.84 43.67
C GLY A 105 -45.49 -19.44 44.65
N VAL A 106 -44.62 -20.33 44.17
CA VAL A 106 -43.54 -20.94 44.98
C VAL A 106 -42.44 -19.91 45.33
N TRP A 107 -42.24 -18.91 44.47
CA TRP A 107 -41.25 -17.84 44.65
C TRP A 107 -41.61 -16.85 45.76
N ASP A 108 -42.90 -16.49 45.87
CA ASP A 108 -43.38 -15.49 46.83
C ASP A 108 -43.47 -16.05 48.28
N GLU A 109 -43.66 -17.36 48.44
CA GLU A 109 -43.74 -18.02 49.75
C GLU A 109 -42.39 -18.11 50.49
N GLN A 110 -41.27 -18.08 49.76
CA GLN A 110 -39.95 -18.24 50.37
C GLN A 110 -39.19 -16.90 50.45
N ARG A 111 -39.14 -16.32 51.65
CA ARG A 111 -38.43 -15.07 51.95
C ARG A 111 -37.07 -15.33 52.59
N ALA A 112 -35.99 -15.26 51.80
CA ALA A 112 -34.61 -15.07 52.27
C ALA A 112 -33.71 -14.46 51.17
N SER A 113 -32.67 -13.73 51.57
CA SER A 113 -31.70 -13.02 50.72
C SER A 113 -30.58 -13.89 50.14
N SER A 114 -30.48 -15.16 50.57
CA SER A 114 -29.64 -16.19 49.96
C SER A 114 -30.35 -17.53 50.10
N PHE A 115 -30.72 -18.14 48.99
CA PHE A 115 -31.69 -19.21 48.93
C PHE A 115 -31.01 -20.57 48.80
N SER A 116 -31.36 -21.55 49.63
CA SER A 116 -30.94 -22.94 49.43
C SER A 116 -31.84 -23.58 48.36
N LEU A 117 -31.42 -23.42 47.12
CA LEU A 117 -31.97 -24.13 45.97
C LEU A 117 -31.66 -25.63 46.13
N THR A 118 -32.58 -26.45 46.63
CA THR A 118 -32.43 -27.93 46.57
C THR A 118 -33.42 -28.55 45.59
N THR A 119 -34.64 -28.01 45.48
CA THR A 119 -35.67 -28.54 44.57
C THR A 119 -35.67 -27.83 43.21
N ILE A 120 -35.45 -26.52 43.20
CA ILE A 120 -35.34 -25.72 41.96
C ILE A 120 -33.95 -25.91 41.32
N SER A 121 -32.89 -26.08 42.11
CA SER A 121 -31.55 -26.44 41.59
C SER A 121 -31.50 -27.83 40.95
N ALA A 122 -32.28 -28.81 41.43
CA ALA A 122 -32.29 -30.14 40.83
C ALA A 122 -32.89 -30.12 39.41
N ARG A 123 -33.96 -29.34 39.22
CA ARG A 123 -34.58 -29.14 37.90
C ARG A 123 -33.78 -28.19 37.00
N LEU A 124 -33.13 -27.17 37.57
CA LEU A 124 -32.19 -26.30 36.85
C LEU A 124 -30.84 -26.96 36.58
N ARG A 125 -30.36 -27.93 37.38
CA ARG A 125 -29.17 -28.76 37.08
C ARG A 125 -29.47 -29.70 35.93
N ALA A 126 -30.65 -30.33 35.90
CA ALA A 126 -31.02 -31.20 34.78
C ALA A 126 -31.17 -30.45 33.44
N ALA A 127 -31.67 -29.21 33.45
CA ALA A 127 -31.72 -28.34 32.28
C ALA A 127 -30.38 -27.63 32.00
N GLY A 128 -29.62 -27.34 33.06
CA GLY A 128 -28.39 -26.57 33.07
C GLY A 128 -27.15 -27.40 32.80
N GLU A 129 -27.06 -28.68 33.09
CA GLU A 129 -25.88 -29.50 32.73
C GLU A 129 -25.78 -29.65 31.21
N ARG A 130 -26.89 -29.95 30.52
CA ARG A 130 -26.92 -30.01 29.05
C ARG A 130 -26.80 -28.65 28.37
N GLY A 131 -27.34 -27.59 28.99
CA GLY A 131 -27.23 -26.23 28.47
C GLY A 131 -25.89 -25.56 28.76
N SER A 132 -25.29 -25.83 29.93
CA SER A 132 -24.03 -25.23 30.38
C SER A 132 -22.81 -25.93 29.80
N GLU A 133 -22.79 -27.24 29.58
CA GLU A 133 -21.71 -27.88 28.81
C GLU A 133 -21.65 -27.34 27.38
N ALA A 134 -22.80 -27.21 26.70
CA ALA A 134 -22.86 -26.65 25.35
C ALA A 134 -22.46 -25.16 25.29
N LEU A 135 -22.75 -24.39 26.35
CA LEU A 135 -22.36 -22.98 26.48
C LEU A 135 -20.90 -22.78 26.92
N LEU A 136 -20.37 -23.61 27.82
CA LEU A 136 -18.99 -23.57 28.31
C LEU A 136 -18.00 -24.08 27.25
N GLU A 137 -18.34 -25.15 26.54
CA GLU A 137 -17.54 -25.67 25.42
C GLU A 137 -17.42 -24.62 24.29
N ARG A 138 -18.47 -23.83 24.05
CA ARG A 138 -18.45 -22.73 23.08
C ARG A 138 -17.83 -21.45 23.62
N ALA A 139 -18.00 -21.10 24.90
CA ALA A 139 -17.40 -19.91 25.51
C ALA A 139 -15.86 -20.00 25.61
N GLN A 140 -15.32 -21.20 25.86
CA GLN A 140 -13.87 -21.44 25.87
C GLN A 140 -13.23 -21.35 24.47
N ARG A 141 -14.00 -21.51 23.38
CA ARG A 141 -13.52 -21.27 22.00
C ARG A 141 -13.41 -19.78 21.61
N PHE A 142 -13.92 -18.84 22.43
CA PHE A 142 -14.00 -17.42 22.09
C PHE A 142 -13.38 -16.46 23.13
N ALA A 143 -12.30 -16.87 23.79
CA ALA A 143 -11.46 -15.94 24.57
C ALA A 143 -10.72 -15.00 23.60
N TRP A 144 -10.94 -13.69 23.72
CA TRP A 144 -10.34 -12.69 22.83
C TRP A 144 -8.84 -12.54 23.14
N THR A 145 -7.99 -13.06 22.25
CA THR A 145 -6.55 -12.84 22.23
C THR A 145 -6.21 -11.61 21.37
N ASP A 146 -5.01 -11.03 21.51
CA ASP A 146 -4.52 -9.95 20.64
C ASP A 146 -4.60 -10.31 19.15
N GLU A 147 -4.50 -11.60 18.82
CA GLU A 147 -4.69 -12.15 17.47
C GLU A 147 -6.11 -11.95 16.93
N LEU A 148 -7.15 -12.03 17.78
CA LEU A 148 -8.54 -11.82 17.36
C LEU A 148 -8.86 -10.34 17.12
N LEU A 149 -8.22 -9.44 17.87
CA LEU A 149 -8.28 -7.99 17.62
C LEU A 149 -7.59 -7.61 16.31
N ALA A 150 -6.40 -8.17 16.07
CA ALA A 150 -5.69 -8.01 14.81
C ALA A 150 -6.51 -8.55 13.62
N GLY A 151 -7.11 -9.74 13.76
CA GLY A 151 -7.99 -10.33 12.74
C GLY A 151 -9.29 -9.55 12.50
N ARG A 152 -9.80 -8.79 13.48
CA ARG A 152 -10.94 -7.87 13.28
C ARG A 152 -10.53 -6.63 12.49
N GLN A 153 -9.38 -6.03 12.81
CA GLN A 153 -8.86 -4.86 12.08
C GLN A 153 -8.52 -5.20 10.64
N GLN A 154 -7.95 -6.39 10.40
CA GLN A 154 -7.65 -6.86 9.06
C GLN A 154 -8.92 -7.01 8.20
N ARG A 155 -9.95 -7.70 8.71
CA ARG A 155 -11.24 -7.85 8.01
C ARG A 155 -11.91 -6.52 7.69
N LEU A 156 -11.77 -5.53 8.57
CA LEU A 156 -12.25 -4.17 8.36
C LEU A 156 -11.52 -3.48 7.21
N ALA A 157 -10.19 -3.59 7.18
CA ALA A 157 -9.38 -3.05 6.11
C ALA A 157 -9.74 -3.71 4.76
N ASP A 158 -9.89 -5.02 4.73
CA ASP A 158 -10.21 -5.79 3.51
C ASP A 158 -11.58 -5.40 2.95
N ALA A 159 -12.59 -5.23 3.80
CA ALA A 159 -13.92 -4.88 3.34
C ALA A 159 -14.00 -3.43 2.81
N HIS A 160 -13.25 -2.50 3.39
CA HIS A 160 -13.09 -1.16 2.82
C HIS A 160 -12.33 -1.17 1.49
N ARG A 161 -11.26 -1.98 1.36
CA ARG A 161 -10.54 -2.18 0.09
C ARG A 161 -11.47 -2.73 -0.99
N LEU A 162 -12.32 -3.70 -0.65
CA LEU A 162 -13.30 -4.29 -1.56
C LEU A 162 -14.30 -3.26 -2.08
N LEU A 163 -14.88 -2.44 -1.20
CA LEU A 163 -15.79 -1.37 -1.61
C LEU A 163 -15.09 -0.31 -2.47
N ALA A 164 -13.86 0.04 -2.09
CA ALA A 164 -13.09 1.03 -2.83
C ALA A 164 -12.73 0.55 -4.24
N ALA A 165 -12.24 -0.68 -4.35
CA ALA A 165 -11.96 -1.31 -5.63
C ALA A 165 -13.22 -1.48 -6.48
N ALA A 166 -14.38 -1.76 -5.88
CA ALA A 166 -15.63 -1.89 -6.63
C ALA A 166 -16.03 -0.59 -7.35
N ILE A 167 -15.99 0.55 -6.64
CA ILE A 167 -16.31 1.87 -7.22
C ILE A 167 -15.27 2.28 -8.25
N GLU A 168 -14.00 2.15 -7.90
CA GLU A 168 -12.90 2.60 -8.75
C GLU A 168 -12.72 1.72 -9.99
N ARG A 169 -13.23 0.48 -10.01
CA ARG A 169 -13.28 -0.34 -11.23
C ARG A 169 -14.01 0.35 -12.40
N SER A 170 -14.94 1.26 -12.10
CA SER A 170 -15.68 2.04 -13.09
C SER A 170 -15.03 3.38 -13.45
N SER A 171 -13.90 3.72 -12.82
CA SER A 171 -13.17 4.99 -12.99
C SER A 171 -12.00 4.84 -13.96
N GLU A 172 -11.77 5.84 -14.81
CA GLU A 172 -10.62 5.89 -15.73
C GLU A 172 -9.42 6.63 -15.11
N HIS A 173 -9.50 7.07 -13.86
CA HIS A 173 -8.43 7.82 -13.21
C HIS A 173 -7.22 6.92 -12.93
N PRO A 174 -5.96 7.37 -13.11
CA PRO A 174 -4.77 6.60 -12.72
C PRO A 174 -4.71 6.13 -11.26
N LEU A 175 -5.47 6.77 -10.36
CA LEU A 175 -5.56 6.39 -8.94
C LEU A 175 -6.51 5.21 -8.75
N ALA A 176 -7.47 5.04 -9.66
CA ALA A 176 -8.42 3.95 -9.64
C ALA A 176 -7.71 2.61 -9.85
N ASP A 177 -6.81 2.55 -10.85
CA ASP A 177 -6.03 1.34 -11.14
C ASP A 177 -5.16 0.94 -9.94
N ALA A 178 -4.57 1.91 -9.24
CA ALA A 178 -3.81 1.69 -8.01
C ALA A 178 -4.66 1.12 -6.87
N ILE A 179 -5.87 1.64 -6.66
CA ILE A 179 -6.80 1.15 -5.63
C ILE A 179 -7.24 -0.28 -5.94
N VAL A 180 -7.63 -0.54 -7.19
CA VAL A 180 -8.08 -1.85 -7.64
C VAL A 180 -6.93 -2.86 -7.51
N THR A 181 -5.76 -2.54 -8.04
CA THR A 181 -4.57 -3.40 -7.96
C THR A 181 -4.18 -3.66 -6.50
N GLY A 182 -4.13 -2.61 -5.68
CA GLY A 182 -3.79 -2.74 -4.26
C GLY A 182 -4.79 -3.60 -3.48
N ALA A 183 -6.08 -3.60 -3.84
CA ALA A 183 -7.06 -4.51 -3.25
C ALA A 183 -6.81 -5.97 -3.68
N LEU A 184 -6.54 -6.21 -4.96
CA LEU A 184 -6.26 -7.55 -5.49
C LEU A 184 -4.99 -8.15 -4.89
N ASP A 185 -3.92 -7.37 -4.78
CA ASP A 185 -2.65 -7.77 -4.16
C ASP A 185 -2.78 -8.07 -2.66
N SER A 186 -3.83 -7.56 -2.02
CA SER A 186 -4.17 -7.86 -0.62
C SER A 186 -4.93 -9.18 -0.46
N GLY A 187 -5.17 -9.92 -1.55
CA GLY A 187 -5.88 -11.19 -1.55
C GLY A 187 -7.39 -11.09 -1.82
N ILE A 188 -7.91 -9.91 -2.20
CA ILE A 188 -9.31 -9.78 -2.63
C ILE A 188 -9.43 -10.31 -4.05
N GLU A 189 -10.32 -11.28 -4.28
CA GLU A 189 -10.53 -11.82 -5.61
C GLU A 189 -11.34 -10.84 -6.47
N ALA A 190 -10.93 -10.63 -7.73
CA ALA A 190 -11.64 -9.73 -8.64
C ALA A 190 -13.13 -10.10 -8.85
N ALA A 191 -13.45 -11.40 -8.76
CA ALA A 191 -14.82 -11.91 -8.86
C ALA A 191 -15.70 -11.55 -7.64
N SER A 192 -15.09 -11.21 -6.50
CA SER A 192 -15.79 -10.81 -5.28
C SER A 192 -16.18 -9.33 -5.26
N LEU A 193 -15.72 -8.54 -6.23
CA LEU A 193 -16.04 -7.11 -6.30
C LEU A 193 -17.52 -6.90 -6.65
N PRO A 194 -18.31 -6.27 -5.76
CA PRO A 194 -19.73 -6.08 -5.97
C PRO A 194 -20.01 -5.15 -7.15
N THR A 195 -21.22 -5.28 -7.70
CA THR A 195 -21.69 -4.39 -8.78
C THR A 195 -21.99 -3.01 -8.21
N VAL A 196 -21.59 -1.98 -8.95
CA VAL A 196 -21.88 -0.58 -8.64
C VAL A 196 -23.02 -0.12 -9.52
N GLU A 197 -24.06 0.42 -8.88
CA GLU A 197 -25.18 1.11 -9.53
C GLU A 197 -24.98 2.62 -9.42
N ASP A 198 -25.62 3.39 -10.31
CA ASP A 198 -25.66 4.86 -10.25
C ASP A 198 -24.27 5.51 -10.10
N PHE A 199 -23.27 4.97 -10.79
CA PHE A 199 -21.90 5.48 -10.76
C PHE A 199 -21.83 6.90 -11.34
N GLU A 200 -21.16 7.80 -10.62
CA GLU A 200 -20.96 9.18 -11.01
C GLU A 200 -19.55 9.66 -10.67
N SER A 201 -18.90 10.29 -11.65
CA SER A 201 -17.60 10.93 -11.48
C SER A 201 -17.78 12.41 -11.19
N LEU A 202 -17.34 12.83 -10.00
CA LEU A 202 -17.40 14.21 -9.53
C LEU A 202 -16.05 14.88 -9.84
N THR A 203 -16.02 15.62 -10.96
CA THR A 203 -14.79 16.23 -11.48
C THR A 203 -14.06 17.05 -10.41
N GLY A 204 -12.80 16.69 -10.15
CA GLY A 204 -11.94 17.35 -9.16
C GLY A 204 -12.24 17.02 -7.69
N LYS A 205 -13.21 16.15 -7.41
CA LYS A 205 -13.61 15.78 -6.04
C LYS A 205 -13.48 14.29 -5.76
N GLY A 206 -13.90 13.43 -6.68
CA GLY A 206 -13.88 11.99 -6.50
C GLY A 206 -14.96 11.26 -7.30
N VAL A 207 -15.40 10.12 -6.78
CA VAL A 207 -16.41 9.24 -7.39
C VAL A 207 -17.46 8.84 -6.37
N ARG A 208 -18.70 8.60 -6.81
CA ARG A 208 -19.78 8.08 -5.97
C ARG A 208 -20.58 7.02 -6.71
N GLY A 209 -21.24 6.15 -5.97
CA GLY A 209 -22.18 5.17 -6.51
C GLY A 209 -22.92 4.43 -5.42
N ARG A 210 -23.73 3.45 -5.82
CA ARG A 210 -24.49 2.61 -4.90
C ARG A 210 -24.02 1.15 -4.98
N ILE A 211 -23.69 0.57 -3.84
CA ILE A 211 -23.31 -0.83 -3.71
C ILE A 211 -24.27 -1.48 -2.72
N GLU A 212 -24.97 -2.54 -3.14
CA GLU A 212 -25.95 -3.25 -2.31
C GLU A 212 -26.97 -2.32 -1.61
N GLY A 213 -27.41 -1.27 -2.31
CA GLY A 213 -28.38 -0.30 -1.79
C GLY A 213 -27.80 0.79 -0.88
N ARG A 214 -26.48 0.82 -0.66
CA ARG A 214 -25.79 1.79 0.20
C ARG A 214 -25.03 2.81 -0.64
N THR A 215 -25.03 4.07 -0.22
CA THR A 215 -24.31 5.12 -0.95
C THR A 215 -22.85 5.08 -0.53
N VAL A 216 -21.95 4.88 -1.48
CA VAL A 216 -20.51 4.83 -1.23
C VAL A 216 -19.82 5.85 -2.13
N ALA A 217 -18.88 6.60 -1.58
CA ALA A 217 -18.11 7.60 -2.31
C ALA A 217 -16.64 7.57 -1.90
N ILE A 218 -15.76 7.91 -2.83
CA ILE A 218 -14.33 8.08 -2.62
C ILE A 218 -13.93 9.45 -3.11
N GLY A 219 -13.25 10.25 -2.30
CA GLY A 219 -12.81 11.55 -2.75
C GLY A 219 -11.89 12.31 -1.79
N ASN A 220 -11.57 13.53 -2.18
CA ASN A 220 -10.72 14.44 -1.42
C ASN A 220 -11.53 15.27 -0.40
N ALA A 221 -10.86 16.21 0.29
CA ALA A 221 -11.51 17.09 1.26
C ALA A 221 -12.67 17.92 0.66
N ALA A 222 -12.61 18.29 -0.62
CA ALA A 222 -13.69 19.04 -1.27
C ALA A 222 -15.00 18.22 -1.38
N LEU A 223 -14.89 16.89 -1.48
CA LEU A 223 -16.06 16.01 -1.41
C LEU A 223 -16.65 15.96 0.01
N LEU A 224 -15.81 15.97 1.05
CA LEU A 224 -16.26 16.03 2.44
C LEU A 224 -17.02 17.35 2.72
N ALA A 225 -16.49 18.48 2.22
CA ALA A 225 -17.13 19.78 2.30
C ALA A 225 -18.51 19.78 1.64
N GLU A 226 -18.62 19.21 0.44
CA GLU A 226 -19.87 19.13 -0.31
C GLU A 226 -20.93 18.28 0.40
N LEU A 227 -20.51 17.21 1.07
CA LEU A 227 -21.41 16.35 1.84
C LEU A 227 -21.72 16.92 3.24
N GLY A 228 -21.02 17.97 3.68
CA GLY A 228 -21.25 18.63 4.96
C GLY A 228 -20.76 17.85 6.19
N ILE A 229 -19.78 16.96 6.02
CA ILE A 229 -19.36 15.98 7.06
C ILE A 229 -18.02 16.32 7.73
N GLU A 230 -17.46 17.50 7.44
CA GLU A 230 -16.16 17.97 7.96
C GLU A 230 -16.14 18.26 9.46
N GLY A 231 -17.29 18.66 10.04
CA GLY A 231 -17.38 19.08 11.44
C GLY A 231 -17.30 17.93 12.45
N GLU A 232 -17.56 16.71 12.01
CA GLU A 232 -17.57 15.52 12.87
C GLU A 232 -16.17 15.26 13.48
N ALA A 233 -16.12 14.95 14.77
CA ALA A 233 -14.85 14.71 15.47
C ALA A 233 -14.01 13.60 14.82
N ARG A 234 -14.69 12.57 14.29
CA ARG A 234 -14.06 11.48 13.54
C ARG A 234 -13.44 11.97 12.23
N THR A 235 -14.18 12.75 11.45
CA THR A 235 -13.68 13.32 10.19
C THR A 235 -12.46 14.19 10.42
N ARG A 236 -12.44 14.99 11.50
CA ARG A 236 -11.27 15.80 11.88
C ARG A 236 -10.03 14.96 12.18
N SER A 237 -10.17 13.87 12.95
CA SER A 237 -9.03 12.96 13.21
C SER A 237 -8.48 12.32 11.94
N LEU A 238 -9.36 11.95 10.98
CA LEU A 238 -8.93 11.41 9.69
C LEU A 238 -8.35 12.48 8.76
N LEU A 239 -8.80 13.73 8.85
CA LEU A 239 -8.22 14.87 8.13
C LEU A 239 -6.78 15.13 8.59
N ASP A 240 -6.52 15.07 9.90
CA ASP A 240 -5.17 15.19 10.46
C ASP A 240 -4.28 14.04 9.98
N ALA A 241 -4.77 12.79 10.07
CA ALA A 241 -4.05 11.62 9.55
C ALA A 241 -3.79 11.73 8.03
N ALA A 242 -4.73 12.29 7.27
CA ALA A 242 -4.56 12.53 5.84
C ALA A 242 -3.47 13.57 5.53
N GLU A 243 -3.31 14.58 6.39
CA GLU A 243 -2.22 15.55 6.29
C GLU A 243 -0.87 14.88 6.57
N ASP A 244 -0.79 14.03 7.58
CA ASP A 244 0.43 13.26 7.88
C ASP A 244 0.83 12.35 6.71
N ARG A 245 -0.13 11.64 6.10
CA ARG A 245 0.14 10.81 4.90
C ARG A 245 0.56 11.64 3.69
N ARG A 246 -0.03 12.83 3.50
CA ARG A 246 0.40 13.77 2.46
C ARG A 246 1.82 14.27 2.69
N ARG A 247 2.21 14.52 3.94
CA ARG A 247 3.61 14.85 4.32
C ARG A 247 4.58 13.70 4.04
N GLU A 248 4.11 12.45 4.14
CA GLU A 248 4.89 11.26 3.79
C GLU A 248 5.02 11.02 2.27
N GLY A 249 4.36 11.85 1.46
CA GLY A 249 4.36 11.78 0.00
C GLY A 249 3.24 10.93 -0.60
N GLN A 250 2.20 10.64 0.16
CA GLN A 250 1.08 9.80 -0.27
C GLN A 250 -0.13 10.65 -0.66
N THR A 251 -0.87 10.21 -1.67
CA THR A 251 -2.19 10.77 -1.99
C THR A 251 -3.21 10.16 -1.03
N ALA A 252 -3.94 11.00 -0.29
CA ALA A 252 -4.87 10.56 0.74
C ALA A 252 -6.32 10.88 0.33
N MET A 253 -7.19 9.88 0.31
CA MET A 253 -8.59 9.95 -0.08
C MET A 253 -9.48 9.34 0.99
N PHE A 254 -10.71 9.81 1.08
CA PHE A 254 -11.67 9.37 2.09
C PHE A 254 -12.68 8.42 1.47
N VAL A 255 -12.88 7.26 2.09
CA VAL A 255 -13.98 6.37 1.77
C VAL A 255 -15.16 6.77 2.64
N ILE A 256 -16.29 7.08 2.02
CA ILE A 256 -17.50 7.57 2.65
C ILE A 256 -18.61 6.55 2.40
N ILE A 257 -19.31 6.16 3.47
CA ILE A 257 -20.40 5.19 3.43
C ILE A 257 -21.62 5.82 4.10
N ASP A 258 -22.70 5.99 3.34
CA ASP A 258 -23.97 6.59 3.77
C ASP A 258 -23.81 7.92 4.53
N GLY A 259 -22.93 8.78 4.02
CA GLY A 259 -22.67 10.10 4.59
C GLY A 259 -21.74 10.10 5.80
N ALA A 260 -21.07 9.00 6.14
CA ALA A 260 -20.05 8.98 7.18
C ALA A 260 -18.68 8.57 6.63
N VAL A 261 -17.60 9.20 7.08
CA VAL A 261 -16.23 8.83 6.68
C VAL A 261 -15.85 7.50 7.33
N ALA A 262 -15.76 6.45 6.52
CA ALA A 262 -15.45 5.09 6.96
C ALA A 262 -13.96 4.92 7.25
N CYS A 263 -13.10 5.29 6.30
CA CYS A 263 -11.65 5.18 6.43
C CYS A 263 -10.89 6.16 5.54
N LEU A 264 -9.59 6.26 5.80
CA LEU A 264 -8.63 6.92 4.93
C LEU A 264 -7.98 5.87 4.01
N LEU A 265 -7.96 6.14 2.72
CA LEU A 265 -7.23 5.38 1.72
C LEU A 265 -6.04 6.20 1.27
N ALA A 266 -4.83 5.69 1.52
CA ALA A 266 -3.59 6.32 1.11
C ALA A 266 -2.99 5.54 -0.07
N VAL A 267 -2.77 6.24 -1.18
CA VAL A 267 -2.09 5.73 -2.38
C VAL A 267 -0.72 6.37 -2.43
N ALA A 268 0.33 5.56 -2.37
CA ALA A 268 1.70 6.01 -2.55
C ALA A 268 2.24 5.50 -3.88
N ASP A 269 3.01 6.33 -4.60
CA ASP A 269 3.94 5.81 -5.59
C ASP A 269 5.23 5.38 -4.85
N PRO A 270 5.46 4.08 -4.66
CA PRO A 270 6.57 3.62 -3.86
C PRO A 270 7.89 3.93 -4.58
N ILE A 271 8.84 4.47 -3.81
CA ILE A 271 10.21 4.58 -4.25
C ILE A 271 10.72 3.18 -4.60
N LYS A 272 11.24 3.00 -5.82
CA LYS A 272 11.85 1.72 -6.23
C LYS A 272 12.93 1.31 -5.23
N ALA A 273 12.96 0.02 -4.88
CA ALA A 273 13.92 -0.51 -3.90
C ALA A 273 15.38 -0.17 -4.25
N SER A 274 15.72 -0.12 -5.55
CA SER A 274 17.06 0.22 -6.02
C SER A 274 17.37 1.72 -6.08
N SER A 275 16.40 2.62 -5.86
CA SER A 275 16.62 4.07 -5.97
C SER A 275 17.63 4.59 -4.95
N ALA A 276 17.55 4.17 -3.69
CA ALA A 276 18.47 4.63 -2.65
C ALA A 276 19.91 4.17 -2.93
N GLU A 277 20.08 2.91 -3.35
CA GLU A 277 21.37 2.38 -3.77
C GLU A 277 21.92 3.13 -4.99
N ALA A 278 21.06 3.42 -5.97
CA ALA A 278 21.46 4.15 -7.18
C ALA A 278 21.90 5.58 -6.87
N VAL A 279 21.17 6.33 -6.03
CA VAL A 279 21.58 7.69 -5.63
C VAL A 279 22.92 7.66 -4.89
N ALA A 280 23.07 6.77 -3.90
CA ALA A 280 24.32 6.61 -3.16
C ALA A 280 25.50 6.23 -4.08
N ALA A 281 25.28 5.37 -5.07
CA ALA A 281 26.30 4.99 -6.04
C ALA A 281 26.65 6.14 -6.99
N LEU A 282 25.67 6.95 -7.43
CA LEU A 282 25.92 8.14 -8.24
C LEU A 282 26.74 9.19 -7.47
N HIS A 283 26.43 9.39 -6.19
CA HIS A 283 27.24 10.20 -5.28
C HIS A 283 28.66 9.66 -5.15
N GLY A 284 28.82 8.34 -5.02
CA GLY A 284 30.13 7.68 -5.01
C GLY A 284 30.93 7.89 -6.30
N GLU A 285 30.28 8.13 -7.43
CA GLU A 285 30.90 8.48 -8.71
C GLU A 285 31.18 10.01 -8.85
N GLY A 286 30.87 10.79 -7.82
CA GLY A 286 31.10 12.24 -7.72
C GLY A 286 30.02 13.10 -8.42
N LEU A 287 28.83 12.54 -8.66
CA LEU A 287 27.74 13.25 -9.33
C LEU A 287 26.84 13.94 -8.31
N ARG A 288 26.30 15.10 -8.71
CA ARG A 288 25.20 15.76 -8.03
C ARG A 288 23.88 15.23 -8.60
N VAL A 289 22.94 14.89 -7.73
CA VAL A 289 21.62 14.37 -8.10
C VAL A 289 20.56 15.44 -7.82
N VAL A 290 19.79 15.77 -8.85
CA VAL A 290 18.70 16.76 -8.78
C VAL A 290 17.39 16.04 -9.13
N MET A 291 16.38 16.17 -8.28
CA MET A 291 15.03 15.70 -8.55
C MET A 291 14.23 16.78 -9.26
N LEU A 292 13.67 16.46 -10.43
CA LEU A 292 12.80 17.33 -11.20
C LEU A 292 11.42 16.68 -11.33
N THR A 293 10.41 17.22 -10.63
CA THR A 293 9.06 16.63 -10.58
C THR A 293 7.95 17.66 -10.74
N GLY A 294 6.80 17.21 -11.26
CA GLY A 294 5.55 17.97 -11.29
C GLY A 294 4.77 17.87 -9.97
N ASP A 295 5.16 16.98 -9.06
CA ASP A 295 4.52 16.83 -7.76
C ASP A 295 4.69 18.06 -6.88
N ASN A 296 3.85 18.14 -5.85
CA ASN A 296 3.95 19.21 -4.86
C ASN A 296 5.31 19.16 -4.12
N GLU A 297 5.73 20.33 -3.62
CA GLU A 297 7.02 20.49 -2.98
C GLU A 297 7.19 19.66 -1.71
N THR A 298 6.13 19.49 -0.91
CA THR A 298 6.15 18.71 0.33
C THR A 298 6.49 17.25 0.06
N THR A 299 5.80 16.63 -0.89
CA THR A 299 6.02 15.24 -1.32
C THR A 299 7.42 15.06 -1.90
N ALA A 300 7.81 15.95 -2.81
CA ALA A 300 9.11 15.87 -3.47
C ALA A 300 10.28 15.97 -2.47
N ARG A 301 10.20 16.90 -1.52
CA ARG A 301 11.21 17.05 -0.46
C ARG A 301 11.25 15.83 0.48
N ALA A 302 10.10 15.24 0.80
CA ALA A 302 10.04 14.03 1.62
C ALA A 302 10.73 12.83 0.93
N VAL A 303 10.50 12.66 -0.37
CA VAL A 303 11.17 11.62 -1.18
C VAL A 303 12.67 11.89 -1.28
N ALA A 304 13.06 13.14 -1.55
CA ALA A 304 14.45 13.55 -1.64
C ALA A 304 15.22 13.31 -0.32
N ALA A 305 14.61 13.63 0.82
CA ALA A 305 15.21 13.37 2.13
C ALA A 305 15.43 11.88 2.40
N LYS A 306 14.47 11.02 2.01
CA LYS A 306 14.61 9.56 2.14
C LYS A 306 15.73 8.98 1.27
N LEU A 307 15.97 9.59 0.11
CA LEU A 307 16.96 9.11 -0.86
C LEU A 307 18.33 9.80 -0.77
N GLY A 308 18.44 10.88 0.00
CA GLY A 308 19.63 11.71 0.06
C GLY A 308 19.88 12.53 -1.21
N ILE A 309 18.84 13.04 -1.87
CA ILE A 309 18.98 13.85 -3.09
C ILE A 309 19.43 15.28 -2.75
N ASP A 310 20.33 15.86 -3.56
CA ASP A 310 21.01 17.13 -3.26
C ASP A 310 20.10 18.36 -3.47
N GLU A 311 19.24 18.33 -4.48
CA GLU A 311 18.35 19.44 -4.84
C GLU A 311 17.01 18.93 -5.38
N VAL A 312 15.94 19.67 -5.08
CA VAL A 312 14.58 19.36 -5.52
C VAL A 312 14.01 20.57 -6.24
N ILE A 313 13.54 20.34 -7.47
CA ILE A 313 12.78 21.28 -8.27
C ILE A 313 11.39 20.67 -8.48
N ALA A 314 10.42 21.13 -7.71
CA ALA A 314 9.07 20.58 -7.64
C ALA A 314 8.03 21.52 -8.27
N GLY A 315 6.82 20.99 -8.53
CA GLY A 315 5.72 21.76 -9.13
C GLY A 315 5.98 22.21 -10.57
N VAL A 316 6.86 21.51 -11.30
CA VAL A 316 7.30 21.89 -12.65
C VAL A 316 6.37 21.28 -13.70
N LEU A 317 5.81 22.13 -14.57
CA LEU A 317 5.00 21.68 -15.70
C LEU A 317 5.86 20.95 -16.75
N PRO A 318 5.30 20.03 -17.55
CA PRO A 318 6.03 19.32 -18.60
C PRO A 318 6.86 20.24 -19.51
N GLU A 319 6.30 21.38 -19.93
CA GLU A 319 6.95 22.35 -20.81
C GLU A 319 8.11 23.08 -20.12
N GLN A 320 8.06 23.17 -18.79
CA GLN A 320 9.07 23.85 -17.98
C GLN A 320 10.24 22.93 -17.63
N LYS A 321 10.08 21.60 -17.67
CA LYS A 321 11.17 20.66 -17.35
C LYS A 321 12.39 20.87 -18.24
N ALA A 322 12.19 21.09 -19.53
CA ALA A 322 13.29 21.39 -20.46
C ALA A 322 13.97 22.74 -20.14
N ALA A 323 13.23 23.73 -19.65
CA ALA A 323 13.81 25.00 -19.24
C ALA A 323 14.72 24.85 -18.02
N GLU A 324 14.35 24.00 -17.04
CA GLU A 324 15.19 23.72 -15.88
C GLU A 324 16.48 22.97 -16.26
N VAL A 325 16.40 21.99 -17.18
CA VAL A 325 17.59 21.35 -17.76
C VAL A 325 18.50 22.38 -18.43
N ARG A 326 17.92 23.32 -19.19
CA ARG A 326 18.69 24.38 -19.85
C ARG A 326 19.40 25.27 -18.84
N LYS A 327 18.72 25.69 -17.77
CA LYS A 327 19.33 26.52 -16.71
C LYS A 327 20.55 25.84 -16.08
N LEU A 328 20.47 24.53 -15.83
CA LEU A 328 21.61 23.76 -15.31
C LEU A 328 22.77 23.69 -16.31
N GLN A 329 22.47 23.55 -17.60
CA GLN A 329 23.49 23.59 -18.65
C GLN A 329 24.13 24.98 -18.79
N GLU A 330 23.34 26.05 -18.72
CA GLU A 330 23.80 27.44 -18.75
C GLU A 330 24.68 27.79 -17.54
N ALA A 331 24.44 27.13 -16.39
CA ALA A 331 25.31 27.19 -15.22
C ALA A 331 26.65 26.41 -15.39
N GLY A 332 26.88 25.80 -16.56
CA GLY A 332 28.12 25.09 -16.91
C GLY A 332 28.12 23.60 -16.56
N HIS A 333 26.99 23.03 -16.16
CA HIS A 333 26.90 21.60 -15.87
C HIS A 333 26.67 20.77 -17.14
N VAL A 334 27.29 19.58 -17.20
CA VAL A 334 26.91 18.54 -18.17
C VAL A 334 25.78 17.73 -17.55
N VAL A 335 24.59 17.80 -18.15
CA VAL A 335 23.37 17.26 -17.54
C VAL A 335 23.00 15.93 -18.19
N ALA A 336 22.91 14.88 -17.39
CA ALA A 336 22.20 13.66 -17.75
C ALA A 336 20.80 13.71 -17.14
N MET A 337 19.77 13.46 -17.94
CA MET A 337 18.38 13.44 -17.48
C MET A 337 17.84 12.02 -17.58
N ALA A 338 17.20 11.54 -16.51
CA ALA A 338 16.45 10.28 -16.52
C ALA A 338 14.95 10.55 -16.41
N GLY A 339 14.14 9.83 -17.18
CA GLY A 339 12.68 9.98 -17.21
C GLY A 339 11.98 8.83 -17.91
N ASP A 340 10.66 8.75 -17.78
CA ASP A 340 9.84 7.65 -18.31
C ASP A 340 8.59 8.12 -19.06
N GLY A 341 8.20 9.38 -18.92
CA GLY A 341 6.96 9.91 -19.51
C GLY A 341 7.13 10.65 -20.83
N ILE A 342 6.02 10.78 -21.57
CA ILE A 342 5.88 11.71 -22.71
C ILE A 342 6.25 13.13 -22.28
N ASN A 343 5.91 13.49 -21.04
CA ASN A 343 6.18 14.77 -20.41
C ASN A 343 7.68 15.07 -20.24
N ASP A 344 8.52 14.03 -20.22
CA ASP A 344 9.96 14.16 -20.04
C ASP A 344 10.73 14.18 -21.36
N ALA A 345 10.10 13.75 -22.47
CA ALA A 345 10.75 13.64 -23.77
C ALA A 345 11.45 14.93 -24.24
N PRO A 346 10.85 16.14 -24.12
CA PRO A 346 11.53 17.37 -24.52
C PRO A 346 12.79 17.66 -23.70
N ALA A 347 12.77 17.32 -22.42
CA ALA A 347 13.87 17.57 -21.50
C ALA A 347 14.96 16.48 -21.63
N LEU A 348 14.58 15.23 -21.90
CA LEU A 348 15.48 14.13 -22.27
C LEU A 348 16.28 14.44 -23.53
N ALA A 349 15.61 14.98 -24.56
CA ALA A 349 16.24 15.35 -25.82
C ALA A 349 17.21 16.54 -25.68
N LEU A 350 16.94 17.46 -24.73
CA LEU A 350 17.78 18.62 -24.47
C LEU A 350 19.01 18.29 -23.59
N ALA A 351 18.89 17.31 -22.72
CA ALA A 351 19.98 16.89 -21.85
C ALA A 351 21.21 16.44 -22.67
N SER A 352 22.40 16.62 -22.09
CA SER A 352 23.63 16.13 -22.72
C SER A 352 23.61 14.61 -22.90
N VAL A 353 22.92 13.92 -21.99
CA VAL A 353 22.57 12.50 -22.11
C VAL A 353 21.14 12.29 -21.61
N GLY A 354 20.20 12.03 -22.51
CA GLY A 354 18.86 11.55 -22.16
C GLY A 354 18.86 10.04 -21.85
N ILE A 355 18.26 9.66 -20.74
CA ILE A 355 18.16 8.27 -20.26
C ILE A 355 16.67 7.93 -20.06
N ALA A 356 16.12 7.07 -20.90
CA ALA A 356 14.75 6.61 -20.77
C ALA A 356 14.67 5.30 -19.98
N MET A 357 13.57 5.14 -19.24
CA MET A 357 13.22 3.86 -18.63
C MET A 357 12.58 2.95 -19.69
N GLY A 358 12.92 1.66 -19.71
CA GLY A 358 12.33 0.68 -20.65
C GLY A 358 10.85 0.37 -20.38
N THR A 359 10.34 0.79 -19.22
CA THR A 359 8.91 0.81 -18.90
C THR A 359 8.23 2.12 -19.31
N GLY A 360 8.99 3.09 -19.80
CA GLY A 360 8.51 4.39 -20.22
C GLY A 360 7.81 4.36 -21.57
N THR A 361 7.21 5.48 -21.94
CA THR A 361 6.49 5.63 -23.21
C THR A 361 7.43 5.55 -24.42
N ASP A 362 6.92 5.09 -25.56
CA ASP A 362 7.70 4.97 -26.81
C ASP A 362 8.37 6.30 -27.19
N VAL A 363 7.67 7.41 -26.99
CA VAL A 363 8.19 8.76 -27.24
C VAL A 363 9.41 9.08 -26.37
N ALA A 364 9.40 8.67 -25.10
CA ALA A 364 10.54 8.85 -24.20
C ALA A 364 11.73 7.98 -24.63
N MET A 365 11.48 6.74 -25.05
CA MET A 365 12.52 5.82 -25.53
C MET A 365 13.19 6.30 -26.82
N GLU A 366 12.42 6.87 -27.76
CA GLU A 366 12.96 7.43 -29.01
C GLU A 366 13.75 8.74 -28.77
N SER A 367 13.39 9.50 -27.74
CA SER A 367 14.02 10.78 -27.42
C SER A 367 15.33 10.64 -26.62
N ALA A 368 15.62 9.46 -26.07
CA ALA A 368 16.76 9.22 -25.20
C ALA A 368 17.93 8.53 -25.92
N GLY A 369 19.15 8.92 -25.56
CA GLY A 369 20.37 8.27 -26.08
C GLY A 369 20.69 6.94 -25.40
N VAL A 370 20.12 6.68 -24.21
CA VAL A 370 20.29 5.45 -23.44
C VAL A 370 18.92 4.97 -22.96
N VAL A 371 18.64 3.67 -23.08
CA VAL A 371 17.39 3.07 -22.59
C VAL A 371 17.70 1.97 -21.56
N LEU A 372 17.11 2.08 -20.37
CA LEU A 372 17.26 1.10 -19.29
C LEU A 372 16.16 0.04 -19.37
N ILE A 373 16.43 -1.04 -20.11
CA ILE A 373 15.44 -2.11 -20.43
C ILE A 373 14.70 -2.64 -19.18
N LYS A 374 15.40 -2.82 -18.05
CA LYS A 374 14.81 -3.38 -16.82
C LYS A 374 14.19 -2.34 -15.89
N GLY A 375 14.23 -1.06 -16.24
CA GLY A 375 13.74 0.04 -15.40
C GLY A 375 14.46 0.17 -14.04
N ASP A 376 15.66 -0.41 -13.92
CA ASP A 376 16.51 -0.36 -12.72
C ASP A 376 17.51 0.82 -12.83
N LEU A 377 17.44 1.72 -11.86
CA LEU A 377 18.25 2.94 -11.80
C LEU A 377 19.74 2.65 -11.59
N THR A 378 20.12 1.49 -11.05
CA THR A 378 21.54 1.09 -10.99
C THR A 378 22.16 0.98 -12.39
N GLY A 379 21.33 0.79 -13.43
CA GLY A 379 21.76 0.81 -14.82
C GLY A 379 22.42 2.13 -15.25
N ILE A 380 22.05 3.26 -14.64
CA ILE A 380 22.70 4.56 -14.89
C ILE A 380 24.17 4.52 -14.47
N VAL A 381 24.44 3.97 -13.28
CA VAL A 381 25.79 3.83 -12.73
C VAL A 381 26.63 2.90 -13.63
N LYS A 382 26.03 1.79 -14.06
CA LYS A 382 26.69 0.84 -14.98
C LYS A 382 27.03 1.50 -16.32
N ALA A 383 26.09 2.25 -16.91
CA ALA A 383 26.31 2.98 -18.14
C ALA A 383 27.44 4.02 -17.99
N LEU A 384 27.47 4.75 -16.88
CA LEU A 384 28.53 5.71 -16.58
C LEU A 384 29.91 5.04 -16.46
N ARG A 385 30.01 3.96 -15.67
CA ARG A 385 31.26 3.20 -15.49
C ARG A 385 31.76 2.63 -16.82
N MET A 386 30.85 2.05 -17.61
CA MET A 386 31.15 1.54 -18.94
C MET A 386 31.66 2.65 -19.87
N SER A 387 31.03 3.83 -19.85
CA SER A 387 31.47 4.99 -20.62
C SER A 387 32.89 5.43 -20.22
N ARG A 388 33.17 5.56 -18.92
CA ARG A 388 34.51 5.92 -18.41
C ARG A 388 35.58 4.90 -18.84
N LEU A 389 35.29 3.61 -18.73
CA LEU A 389 36.19 2.53 -19.15
C LEU A 389 36.43 2.54 -20.67
N THR A 390 35.37 2.75 -21.45
CA THR A 390 35.44 2.85 -22.90
C THR A 390 36.28 4.04 -23.33
N MET A 391 36.07 5.22 -22.74
CA MET A 391 36.87 6.41 -23.04
C MET A 391 38.34 6.25 -22.62
N ARG A 392 38.63 5.51 -21.55
CA ARG A 392 40.00 5.14 -21.19
C ARG A 392 40.63 4.22 -22.24
N ASN A 393 39.89 3.23 -22.73
CA ASN A 393 40.33 2.33 -23.78
C ASN A 393 40.61 3.07 -25.10
N ILE A 394 39.71 3.98 -25.50
CA ILE A 394 39.88 4.81 -26.70
C ILE A 394 41.15 5.66 -26.59
N ARG A 395 41.38 6.33 -25.45
CA ARG A 395 42.61 7.12 -25.23
C ARG A 395 43.88 6.28 -25.34
N GLN A 396 43.87 5.05 -24.82
CA GLN A 396 44.99 4.11 -24.96
C GLN A 396 45.19 3.67 -26.42
N ASN A 397 44.11 3.39 -27.14
CA ASN A 397 44.18 3.00 -28.55
C ASN A 397 44.73 4.13 -29.42
N LEU A 398 44.28 5.37 -29.17
CA LEU A 398 44.83 6.56 -29.81
C LEU A 398 46.31 6.73 -29.47
N PHE A 399 46.71 6.53 -28.21
CA PHE A 399 48.12 6.56 -27.83
C PHE A 399 48.95 5.56 -28.65
N PHE A 400 48.51 4.29 -28.78
CA PHE A 400 49.20 3.32 -29.61
C PHE A 400 49.28 3.79 -31.07
N ALA A 401 48.15 4.19 -31.66
CA ALA A 401 48.11 4.66 -33.04
C ALA A 401 49.06 5.84 -33.29
N PHE A 402 49.07 6.83 -32.40
CA PHE A 402 49.96 7.99 -32.50
C PHE A 402 51.42 7.64 -32.21
N ALA A 403 51.72 6.73 -31.29
CA ALA A 403 53.09 6.32 -30.99
C ALA A 403 53.76 5.67 -32.21
N TYR A 404 53.07 4.74 -32.89
CA TYR A 404 53.59 4.12 -34.10
C TYR A 404 53.81 5.14 -35.23
N ASN A 405 52.86 6.04 -35.45
CA ASN A 405 52.99 7.08 -36.47
C ASN A 405 54.08 8.10 -36.14
N SER A 406 54.17 8.52 -34.88
CA SER A 406 55.19 9.48 -34.42
C SER A 406 56.60 8.90 -34.49
N ALA A 407 56.76 7.57 -34.31
CA ALA A 407 58.02 6.90 -34.55
C ALA A 407 58.30 6.69 -36.05
N GLY A 408 57.27 6.37 -36.85
CA GLY A 408 57.40 6.11 -38.27
C GLY A 408 57.78 7.34 -39.11
N VAL A 409 57.24 8.52 -38.79
CA VAL A 409 57.47 9.76 -39.54
C VAL A 409 58.96 10.19 -39.54
N PRO A 410 59.67 10.28 -38.40
CA PRO A 410 61.10 10.60 -38.39
C PRO A 410 61.97 9.55 -39.10
N ILE A 411 61.60 8.28 -39.01
CA ILE A 411 62.30 7.19 -39.71
C ILE A 411 62.13 7.33 -41.22
N ALA A 412 60.92 7.65 -41.70
CA ALA A 412 60.66 7.94 -43.11
C ALA A 412 61.37 9.22 -43.60
N ALA A 413 61.46 10.24 -42.74
CA ALA A 413 62.18 11.48 -43.02
C ALA A 413 63.71 11.32 -43.05
N GLY A 414 64.24 10.11 -42.75
CA GLY A 414 65.65 9.79 -42.89
C GLY A 414 66.50 10.08 -41.67
N VAL A 415 65.92 10.26 -40.47
CA VAL A 415 66.69 10.50 -39.23
C VAL A 415 67.68 9.35 -38.93
N LEU A 416 67.32 8.11 -39.28
CA LEU A 416 68.18 6.94 -39.10
C LEU A 416 69.13 6.68 -40.29
N TYR A 417 69.00 7.41 -41.39
CA TYR A 417 69.77 7.20 -42.61
C TYR A 417 71.28 7.45 -42.44
N PRO A 418 71.74 8.53 -41.76
CA PRO A 418 73.17 8.82 -41.63
C PRO A 418 73.96 7.79 -40.80
N LEU A 419 73.29 7.12 -39.86
CA LEU A 419 73.92 6.18 -38.93
C LEU A 419 73.76 4.72 -39.37
N PHE A 420 72.63 4.37 -39.98
CA PHE A 420 72.28 2.98 -40.26
C PHE A 420 71.96 2.72 -41.74
N GLY A 421 71.93 3.75 -42.59
CA GLY A 421 71.52 3.62 -44.00
C GLY A 421 70.06 3.21 -44.19
N VAL A 422 69.23 3.30 -43.13
CA VAL A 422 67.84 2.83 -43.14
C VAL A 422 66.90 3.97 -43.51
N LEU A 423 66.13 3.74 -44.57
CA LEU A 423 64.91 4.48 -44.91
C LEU A 423 63.70 3.58 -44.64
N LEU A 424 62.55 4.17 -44.28
CA LEU A 424 61.34 3.41 -44.02
C LEU A 424 60.91 2.64 -45.29
N SER A 425 61.02 1.32 -45.28
CA SER A 425 60.55 0.49 -46.40
C SER A 425 59.05 0.20 -46.27
N PRO A 426 58.33 -0.05 -47.38
CA PRO A 426 56.93 -0.46 -47.34
C PRO A 426 56.68 -1.68 -46.45
N MET A 427 57.65 -2.58 -46.33
CA MET A 427 57.56 -3.78 -45.49
C MET A 427 57.57 -3.43 -43.99
N ILE A 428 58.46 -2.52 -43.56
CA ILE A 428 58.55 -2.06 -42.17
C ILE A 428 57.29 -1.25 -41.79
N ALA A 429 56.83 -0.40 -42.71
CA ALA A 429 55.58 0.36 -42.54
C ALA A 429 54.37 -0.58 -42.38
N ALA A 430 54.26 -1.61 -43.23
CA ALA A 430 53.20 -2.61 -43.13
C ALA A 430 53.25 -3.39 -41.81
N ALA A 431 54.43 -3.84 -41.39
CA ALA A 431 54.61 -4.53 -40.11
C ALA A 431 54.18 -3.64 -38.93
N ALA A 432 54.60 -2.38 -38.90
CA ALA A 432 54.20 -1.42 -37.86
C ALA A 432 52.68 -1.19 -37.81
N MET A 433 52.03 -1.06 -38.98
CA MET A 433 50.57 -0.94 -39.07
C MET A 433 49.86 -2.20 -38.55
N SER A 434 50.36 -3.38 -38.88
CA SER A 434 49.81 -4.65 -38.38
C SER A 434 49.97 -4.78 -36.85
N PHE A 435 51.14 -4.49 -36.29
CA PHE A 435 51.37 -4.53 -34.84
C PHE A 435 50.53 -3.48 -34.09
N SER A 436 50.36 -2.29 -34.67
CA SER A 436 49.46 -1.27 -34.13
C SER A 436 48.01 -1.80 -34.05
N SER A 437 47.53 -2.43 -35.12
CA SER A 437 46.18 -3.00 -35.18
C SER A 437 45.98 -4.12 -34.15
N VAL A 438 46.94 -5.03 -34.03
CA VAL A 438 46.91 -6.09 -33.01
C VAL A 438 46.91 -5.52 -31.59
N SER A 439 47.71 -4.48 -31.33
CA SER A 439 47.78 -3.81 -30.02
C SER A 439 46.45 -3.14 -29.66
N VAL A 440 45.83 -2.44 -30.62
CA VAL A 440 44.52 -1.78 -30.45
C VAL A 440 43.41 -2.81 -30.23
N ILE A 441 43.33 -3.86 -31.07
CA ILE A 441 42.32 -4.91 -30.95
C ILE A 441 42.48 -5.65 -29.61
N GLY A 442 43.71 -6.02 -29.26
CA GLY A 442 44.02 -6.68 -27.99
C GLY A 442 43.63 -5.82 -26.79
N ASN A 443 43.88 -4.51 -26.85
CA ASN A 443 43.48 -3.61 -25.78
C ASN A 443 41.95 -3.43 -25.72
N ALA A 444 41.26 -3.30 -26.84
CA ALA A 444 39.80 -3.20 -26.89
C ALA A 444 39.10 -4.41 -26.27
N LEU A 445 39.61 -5.62 -26.52
CA LEU A 445 39.05 -6.86 -25.97
C LEU A 445 39.11 -6.94 -24.44
N ARG A 446 39.95 -6.14 -23.77
CA ARG A 446 39.98 -6.07 -22.30
C ARG A 446 38.67 -5.54 -21.72
N LEU A 447 37.96 -4.69 -22.45
CA LEU A 447 36.68 -4.13 -22.00
C LEU A 447 35.62 -5.22 -21.80
N ARG A 448 35.70 -6.34 -22.55
CA ARG A 448 34.79 -7.50 -22.41
C ARG A 448 34.93 -8.22 -21.06
N ARG A 449 36.07 -8.08 -20.39
CA ARG A 449 36.36 -8.73 -19.09
C ARG A 449 36.19 -7.77 -17.90
N ALA A 450 35.69 -6.56 -18.14
CA ALA A 450 35.42 -5.63 -17.05
C ALA A 450 34.12 -6.04 -16.34
N ASP A 451 34.18 -6.22 -15.03
CA ASP A 451 32.99 -6.36 -14.19
C ASP A 451 32.38 -4.97 -13.96
N ILE A 452 31.08 -4.82 -14.26
CA ILE A 452 30.34 -3.54 -14.24
C ILE A 452 29.06 -3.64 -13.40
#